data_AF-A0A433DA57-F1
#
_entry.id   AF-A0A433DA57-F1
#
_cell.length_a   1.000
_cell.length_b   1.000
_cell.length_c   1.000
_cell.angle_alpha   90.00
_cell.angle_beta   90.00
_cell.angle_gamma   90.00
#
_symmetry.space_group_name_H-M   'P 1'
#
loop_
_entity.id
_entity.type
_entity.pdbx_description
1 polymer ?
#
loop_
_entity_poly.entity_id
_entity_poly.type
_entity_poly.pdbx_seq_one_letter_code
_entity_poly.pdbx_strand_id
1 'polypeptide(L)'
;MGLLATVFIRTDGQEIYAPNFILVNKFIYNIRRSPNMGEVILTLYHSLPIASQPYSAEIHVAFLTPTENIMELRSRLREWLQTESREFVPNLDINVLQIDDTNKITLNMFIEHKGNWQEGGKRWTRRTKFMFALKDIITDLGICYYPPIQKVQYLGDGDVLPGNQGTLSGDTPQTFATGMIPTTL
;
A
#
# COMPACT_ATOMS: atom_id res chain seq x y z
N MET A 1 20.69 2.76 -29.84
CA MET A 1 19.49 3.46 -30.36
C MET A 1 19.27 3.01 -31.79
N GLY A 2 18.10 2.43 -32.09
CA GLY A 2 17.75 2.00 -33.44
C GLY A 2 16.89 3.03 -34.17
N LEU A 3 16.87 2.97 -35.50
CA LEU A 3 16.09 3.87 -36.34
C LEU A 3 14.57 3.72 -36.12
N LEU A 4 14.11 2.47 -35.96
CA LEU A 4 12.69 2.14 -35.84
C LEU A 4 12.22 1.98 -34.39
N ALA A 5 13.11 1.51 -33.52
CA ALA A 5 12.82 1.26 -32.12
C ALA A 5 14.02 1.59 -31.22
N THR A 6 13.70 1.96 -29.98
CA THR A 6 14.63 2.15 -28.89
C THR A 6 14.51 0.99 -27.92
N VAL A 7 15.64 0.41 -27.52
CA VAL A 7 15.70 -0.67 -26.52
C VAL A 7 15.95 -0.06 -25.15
N PHE A 8 15.08 -0.36 -24.20
CA PHE A 8 15.23 -0.03 -22.79
C PHE A 8 15.50 -1.29 -21.99
N ILE A 9 16.20 -1.15 -20.87
CA ILE A 9 16.35 -2.23 -19.88
C ILE A 9 15.57 -1.80 -18.65
N ARG A 10 14.60 -2.61 -18.24
CA ARG A 10 13.82 -2.37 -17.03
C ARG A 10 14.61 -2.84 -15.80
N THR A 11 14.19 -2.40 -14.61
CA THR A 11 14.85 -2.71 -13.33
C THR A 11 14.92 -4.20 -12.99
N ASP A 12 14.10 -5.03 -13.63
CA ASP A 12 14.10 -6.51 -13.56
C ASP A 12 15.08 -7.15 -14.57
N GLY A 13 15.80 -6.34 -15.36
CA GLY A 13 16.68 -6.81 -16.42
C GLY A 13 15.96 -7.11 -17.74
N GLN A 14 14.63 -6.93 -17.81
CA GLN A 14 13.87 -7.18 -19.02
C GLN A 14 14.19 -6.12 -20.10
N GLU A 15 14.50 -6.56 -21.30
CA GLU A 15 14.62 -5.69 -22.46
C GLU A 15 13.23 -5.33 -23.02
N ILE A 16 13.00 -4.03 -23.23
CA ILE A 16 11.77 -3.48 -23.77
C ILE A 16 12.09 -2.79 -25.10
N TYR A 17 11.50 -3.30 -26.17
CA TYR A 17 11.62 -2.73 -27.51
C TYR A 17 10.46 -1.74 -27.72
N ALA A 18 10.76 -0.45 -27.72
CA ALA A 18 9.78 0.62 -27.85
C ALA A 18 9.90 1.29 -29.24
N PRO A 19 8.87 1.20 -30.10
CA PRO A 19 8.84 1.92 -31.37
C PRO A 19 8.92 3.45 -31.18
N ASN A 20 9.74 4.12 -31.99
CA ASN A 20 10.02 5.55 -31.81
C ASN A 20 8.76 6.42 -31.96
N PHE A 21 7.83 6.07 -32.85
CA PHE A 21 6.56 6.79 -33.03
C PHE A 21 5.67 6.79 -31.76
N ILE A 22 5.75 5.75 -30.94
CA ILE A 22 5.01 5.70 -29.67
C ILE A 22 5.66 6.65 -28.65
N LEU A 23 7.00 6.67 -28.60
CA LEU A 23 7.75 7.50 -27.65
C LEU A 23 7.52 9.01 -27.88
N VAL A 24 7.29 9.44 -29.12
CA VAL A 24 6.98 10.84 -29.44
C VAL A 24 5.75 11.35 -28.69
N ASN A 25 4.76 10.49 -28.46
CA ASN A 25 3.49 10.86 -27.84
C ASN A 25 3.43 10.52 -26.34
N LYS A 26 4.56 10.15 -25.71
CA LYS A 26 4.61 9.72 -24.30
C LYS A 26 5.63 10.54 -23.52
N PHE A 27 5.34 10.77 -22.24
CA PHE A 27 6.28 11.39 -21.32
C PHE A 27 7.44 10.43 -21.04
N ILE A 28 8.66 10.95 -21.12
CA ILE A 28 9.89 10.22 -20.80
C ILE A 28 10.43 10.73 -19.46
N TYR A 29 10.33 9.90 -18.43
CA TYR A 29 10.87 10.21 -17.11
C TYR A 29 12.33 9.79 -17.02
N ASN A 30 13.23 10.75 -16.78
CA ASN A 30 14.67 10.50 -16.71
C ASN A 30 15.19 10.50 -15.26
N ILE A 31 15.09 9.36 -14.59
CA ILE A 31 15.52 9.20 -13.19
C ILE A 31 17.01 9.53 -13.00
N ARG A 32 17.86 9.18 -13.96
CA ARG A 32 19.32 9.40 -13.88
C ARG A 32 19.69 10.88 -13.81
N ARG A 33 18.90 11.75 -14.46
CA ARG A 33 19.12 13.20 -14.46
C ARG A 33 18.27 13.93 -13.42
N SER A 34 17.38 13.23 -12.74
CA SER A 34 16.61 13.79 -11.63
C SER A 34 17.51 14.08 -10.44
N PRO A 35 17.24 15.15 -9.67
CA PRO A 35 17.91 15.45 -8.41
C PRO A 35 17.44 14.50 -7.30
N ASN A 36 17.55 14.92 -6.06
CA ASN A 36 16.98 14.21 -4.91
C ASN A 36 15.51 13.85 -5.18
N MET A 37 15.15 12.62 -4.83
CA MET A 37 13.79 12.13 -4.98
C MET A 37 13.25 11.73 -3.62
N GLY A 38 12.03 12.17 -3.32
CA GLY A 38 11.33 11.81 -2.10
C GLY A 38 10.29 10.74 -2.34
N GLU A 39 10.03 9.94 -1.33
CA GLU A 39 8.94 8.98 -1.36
C GLU A 39 7.91 9.31 -0.29
N VAL A 40 6.66 9.03 -0.64
CA VAL A 40 5.56 9.06 0.32
C VAL A 40 5.62 7.74 1.07
N ILE A 41 5.84 7.82 2.38
CA ILE A 41 5.60 6.71 3.29
C ILE A 41 4.12 6.78 3.64
N LEU A 42 3.38 6.12 2.76
CA LEU A 42 1.94 6.06 2.82
C LEU A 42 1.57 4.92 3.77
N THR A 43 1.00 5.27 4.91
CA THR A 43 0.07 4.38 5.58
C THR A 43 -1.20 4.39 4.74
N LEU A 44 -1.44 3.41 3.89
CA LEU A 44 -2.80 3.15 3.43
C LEU A 44 -3.02 1.67 3.34
N TYR A 45 -4.20 1.29 3.79
CA TYR A 45 -4.80 0.00 3.55
C TYR A 45 -4.80 -0.27 2.05
N HIS A 46 -4.26 -1.42 1.66
CA HIS A 46 -4.64 -2.04 0.39
C HIS A 46 -6.07 -2.61 0.55
N SER A 47 -7.09 -1.76 0.46
CA SER A 47 -8.49 -2.24 0.35
C SER A 47 -8.78 -2.65 -1.10
N LEU A 48 -7.98 -3.56 -1.67
CA LEU A 48 -8.29 -4.32 -2.89
C LEU A 48 -7.12 -5.26 -3.20
N PRO A 49 -7.21 -6.59 -3.02
CA PRO A 49 -6.13 -7.51 -3.37
C PRO A 49 -5.95 -7.54 -4.90
N ILE A 50 -5.15 -6.63 -5.46
CA ILE A 50 -4.60 -6.79 -6.81
C ILE A 50 -3.14 -7.18 -6.67
N ALA A 51 -2.90 -8.45 -6.98
CA ALA A 51 -1.78 -9.31 -6.63
C ALA A 51 -0.40 -8.92 -7.19
N SER A 52 0.02 -7.65 -7.14
CA SER A 52 1.25 -7.24 -7.84
C SER A 52 2.21 -6.30 -7.11
N GLN A 53 1.94 -5.83 -5.88
CA GLN A 53 2.93 -5.09 -5.08
C GLN A 53 2.70 -5.24 -3.56
N PRO A 54 3.46 -6.09 -2.83
CA PRO A 54 3.28 -6.29 -1.39
C PRO A 54 4.35 -5.55 -0.58
N TYR A 55 4.43 -4.21 -0.63
CA TYR A 55 5.40 -3.47 0.21
C TYR A 55 4.93 -2.06 0.60
N SER A 56 3.71 -1.95 1.13
CA SER A 56 3.28 -0.75 1.86
C SER A 56 3.28 -1.08 3.35
N ALA A 57 4.15 -0.44 4.13
CA ALA A 57 4.13 -0.54 5.58
C ALA A 57 2.98 0.34 6.09
N GLU A 58 1.94 -0.28 6.61
CA GLU A 58 0.76 0.43 7.12
C GLU A 58 0.94 0.75 8.60
N ILE A 59 1.11 2.02 8.97
CA ILE A 59 1.16 2.47 10.36
C ILE A 59 -0.19 3.10 10.74
N HIS A 60 -1.10 2.26 11.18
CA HIS A 60 -2.36 2.70 11.77
C HIS A 60 -2.11 3.18 13.19
N VAL A 61 -2.72 4.31 13.56
CA VAL A 61 -2.68 4.86 14.92
C VAL A 61 -4.08 4.75 15.52
N ALA A 62 -4.20 4.38 16.79
CA ALA A 62 -5.50 4.36 17.47
C ALA A 62 -6.11 5.78 17.50
N PHE A 63 -7.43 5.86 17.32
CA PHE A 63 -8.12 7.16 17.36
C PHE A 63 -7.96 7.89 18.69
N LEU A 64 -7.83 7.15 19.79
CA LEU A 64 -7.66 7.68 21.13
C LEU A 64 -6.23 8.15 21.42
N THR A 65 -5.29 8.00 20.48
CA THR A 65 -3.92 8.49 20.67
C THR A 65 -3.94 10.02 20.81
N PRO A 66 -3.37 10.58 21.90
CA PRO A 66 -3.39 12.01 22.13
C PRO A 66 -2.57 12.73 21.04
N THR A 67 -3.06 13.90 20.63
CA THR A 67 -2.40 14.71 19.58
C THR A 67 -0.97 15.09 19.96
N GLU A 68 -0.68 15.24 21.26
CA GLU A 68 0.67 15.49 21.78
C GLU A 68 1.67 14.39 21.36
N ASN A 69 1.27 13.11 21.41
CA ASN A 69 2.14 12.02 20.98
C ASN A 69 2.44 12.09 19.48
N ILE A 70 1.48 12.54 18.66
CA ILE A 70 1.68 12.71 17.22
C ILE A 70 2.62 13.90 16.93
N MET A 71 2.50 14.98 17.70
CA MET A 71 3.42 16.12 17.61
C MET A 71 4.84 15.75 18.04
N GLU A 72 4.97 14.98 19.12
CA GLU A 72 6.24 14.47 19.62
C GLU A 72 6.88 13.49 18.62
N LEU A 73 6.09 12.60 18.01
CA LEU A 73 6.54 11.72 16.92
C LEU A 73 7.15 12.53 15.77
N ARG A 74 6.48 13.61 15.35
CA ARG A 74 6.99 14.52 14.32
C ARG A 74 8.31 15.17 14.74
N SER A 75 8.42 15.61 15.99
CA SER A 75 9.62 16.24 16.53
C SER A 75 10.82 15.28 16.50
N ARG A 76 10.66 14.08 17.08
CA ARG A 76 11.71 13.05 17.15
C ARG A 76 12.16 12.56 15.79
N LEU A 77 11.24 12.36 14.85
CA LEU A 77 11.59 11.97 13.49
C LEU A 77 12.38 13.05 12.77
N ARG A 78 12.05 14.33 12.99
CA ARG A 78 12.81 15.44 12.41
C ARG A 78 14.23 15.52 12.98
N GLU A 79 14.39 15.31 14.28
CA GLU A 79 15.71 15.24 14.92
C GLU A 79 16.53 14.05 14.42
N TRP A 80 15.91 12.89 14.27
CA TRP A 80 16.55 11.72 13.68
C TRP A 80 17.04 12.00 12.25
N LEU A 81 16.22 12.66 11.42
CA LEU A 81 16.62 13.05 10.06
C LEU A 81 17.76 14.07 10.02
N GLN A 82 17.89 14.94 11.03
CA GLN A 82 19.04 15.84 11.16
C GLN A 82 20.31 15.07 11.50
N THR A 83 20.21 14.06 12.35
CA THR A 83 21.32 13.15 12.68
C THR A 83 21.77 12.37 11.45
N GLU A 84 20.81 11.94 10.63
CA GLU A 84 21.04 11.19 9.37
C GLU A 84 21.06 12.09 8.12
N SER A 85 21.55 13.34 8.28
CA SER A 85 21.61 14.34 7.21
C SER A 85 22.50 13.95 6.02
N ARG A 86 23.31 12.88 6.12
CA ARG A 86 24.08 12.37 4.98
C ARG A 86 23.20 11.72 3.92
N GLU A 87 22.16 11.00 4.35
CA GLU A 87 21.32 10.17 3.47
C GLU A 87 19.95 10.82 3.20
N PHE A 88 19.51 11.70 4.10
CA PHE A 88 18.20 12.34 4.03
C PHE A 88 18.29 13.86 4.02
N VAL A 89 17.25 14.49 3.49
CA VAL A 89 17.00 15.92 3.69
C VAL A 89 16.22 16.08 4.99
N PRO A 90 16.63 16.97 5.91
CA PRO A 90 16.02 17.13 7.24
C PRO A 90 14.70 17.91 7.17
N ASN A 91 13.80 17.48 6.29
CA ASN A 91 12.47 18.02 6.12
C ASN A 91 11.48 16.86 6.13
N LEU A 92 10.61 16.83 7.14
CA LEU A 92 9.54 15.85 7.28
C LEU A 92 8.32 16.56 7.86
N ASP A 93 7.18 16.18 7.31
CA ASP A 93 5.88 16.50 7.87
C ASP A 93 5.02 15.23 7.98
N ILE A 94 4.15 15.22 8.98
CA ILE A 94 3.18 14.16 9.24
C ILE A 94 1.79 14.77 9.06
N ASN A 95 1.06 14.27 8.08
CA ASN A 95 -0.29 14.71 7.78
C ASN A 95 -1.29 13.60 8.14
N VAL A 96 -2.45 13.97 8.66
CA VAL A 96 -3.57 13.04 8.80
C VAL A 96 -4.23 12.89 7.44
N LEU A 97 -4.25 11.67 6.90
CA LEU A 97 -4.85 11.37 5.61
C LEU A 97 -6.35 11.12 5.74
N GLN A 98 -6.75 10.23 6.66
CA GLN A 98 -8.15 9.97 6.97
C GLN A 98 -8.32 9.42 8.39
N ILE A 99 -9.56 9.51 8.89
CA ILE A 99 -10.02 8.91 10.14
C ILE A 99 -11.10 7.89 9.78
N ASP A 100 -10.88 6.62 10.11
CA ASP A 100 -11.79 5.53 9.78
C ASP A 100 -12.55 5.07 11.02
N ASP A 101 -13.88 5.12 10.93
CA ASP A 101 -14.84 4.60 11.92
C ASP A 101 -14.57 5.02 13.37
N THR A 102 -13.87 6.15 13.56
CA THR A 102 -13.42 6.62 14.89
C THR A 102 -12.56 5.56 15.62
N ASN A 103 -11.96 4.64 14.87
CA ASN A 103 -11.15 3.54 15.39
C ASN A 103 -9.67 3.75 15.08
N LYS A 104 -9.36 4.12 13.83
CA LYS A 104 -7.98 4.32 13.39
C LYS A 104 -7.80 5.65 12.66
N ILE A 105 -6.61 6.20 12.84
CA ILE A 105 -6.12 7.38 12.13
C ILE A 105 -5.02 6.91 11.19
N THR A 106 -5.12 7.35 9.94
CA THR A 106 -4.18 7.04 8.88
C THR A 106 -3.23 8.21 8.70
N LEU A 107 -1.93 7.99 8.91
CA LEU A 107 -0.90 9.02 8.80
C LEU A 107 -0.13 8.93 7.48
N ASN A 108 0.09 10.08 6.87
CA ASN A 108 0.89 10.24 5.67
C ASN A 108 2.17 11.02 6.00
N MET A 109 3.32 10.47 5.61
CA MET A 109 4.61 11.13 5.77
C MET A 109 5.34 11.21 4.43
N PHE A 110 5.94 12.36 4.16
CA PHE A 110 6.81 12.54 3.01
C PHE A 110 8.26 12.69 3.47
N ILE A 111 9.15 11.89 2.89
CA ILE A 111 10.59 11.98 3.13
C ILE A 111 11.33 12.23 1.82
N GLU A 112 12.33 13.10 1.86
CA GLU A 112 13.21 13.34 0.74
C GLU A 112 14.57 12.68 0.97
N HIS A 113 14.98 11.82 0.03
CA HIS A 113 16.27 11.12 0.08
C HIS A 113 17.32 11.92 -0.69
N LYS A 114 18.57 11.91 -0.21
CA LYS A 114 19.70 12.47 -0.97
C LYS A 114 20.12 11.48 -2.06
N GLY A 115 19.86 11.85 -3.31
CA GLY A 115 20.05 11.00 -4.49
C GLY A 115 18.73 10.57 -5.14
N ASN A 116 18.85 9.98 -6.33
CA ASN A 116 17.73 9.57 -7.16
C ASN A 116 17.42 8.07 -7.05
N TRP A 117 16.37 7.62 -7.74
CA TRP A 117 15.94 6.22 -7.72
C TRP A 117 16.67 5.30 -8.70
N GLN A 118 17.79 5.75 -9.29
CA GLN A 118 18.55 4.91 -10.21
C GLN A 118 19.15 3.70 -9.48
N GLU A 119 19.62 3.89 -8.26
CA GLU A 119 20.18 2.84 -7.41
C GLU A 119 19.11 2.31 -6.45
N GLY A 120 18.22 1.44 -6.98
CA GLY A 120 17.10 0.87 -6.22
C GLY A 120 17.52 0.17 -4.92
N GLY A 121 18.67 -0.51 -4.91
CA GLY A 121 19.21 -1.16 -3.71
C GLY A 121 19.53 -0.16 -2.59
N LYS A 122 20.21 0.96 -2.90
CA LYS A 122 20.52 1.99 -1.90
C LYS A 122 19.27 2.69 -1.42
N ARG A 123 18.30 2.93 -2.32
CA ARG A 123 16.97 3.41 -1.93
C ARG A 123 16.33 2.48 -0.90
N TRP A 124 16.34 1.17 -1.15
CA TRP A 124 15.74 0.19 -0.24
C TRP A 124 16.43 0.18 1.12
N THR A 125 17.76 0.23 1.16
CA THR A 125 18.52 0.33 2.42
C THR A 125 18.12 1.54 3.25
N ARG A 126 18.01 2.72 2.62
CA ARG A 126 17.57 3.96 3.31
C ARG A 126 16.13 3.86 3.80
N ARG A 127 15.23 3.33 2.97
CA ARG A 127 13.82 3.10 3.35
C ARG A 127 13.74 2.19 4.57
N THR A 128 14.45 1.06 4.56
CA THR A 128 14.49 0.12 5.69
C THR A 128 15.04 0.77 6.95
N LYS A 129 16.12 1.56 6.83
CA LYS A 129 16.71 2.30 7.96
C LYS A 129 15.73 3.29 8.58
N PHE A 130 14.99 4.05 7.76
CA PHE A 130 13.94 4.94 8.23
C PHE A 130 12.80 4.16 8.90
N MET A 131 12.36 3.04 8.32
CA MET A 131 11.28 2.21 8.88
C MET A 131 11.63 1.65 10.26
N PHE A 132 12.88 1.25 10.50
CA PHE A 132 13.31 0.80 11.81
C PHE A 132 13.30 1.94 12.84
N ALA A 133 13.87 3.10 12.49
CA ALA A 133 13.84 4.27 13.37
C ALA A 133 12.41 4.70 13.72
N LEU A 134 11.53 4.69 12.72
CA LEU A 134 10.11 4.96 12.89
C LEU A 134 9.43 3.97 13.83
N LYS A 135 9.68 2.67 13.64
CA LYS A 135 9.15 1.62 14.52
C LYS A 135 9.63 1.82 15.97
N ASP A 136 10.89 2.17 16.17
CA ASP A 136 11.44 2.37 17.51
C ASP A 136 10.80 3.59 18.19
N ILE A 137 10.74 4.75 17.50
CA ILE A 137 10.12 5.96 18.04
C ILE A 137 8.63 5.76 18.36
N ILE A 138 7.89 5.07 17.50
CA ILE A 138 6.46 4.75 17.74
C ILE A 138 6.30 3.87 18.98
N THR A 139 7.18 2.87 19.14
CA THR A 139 7.17 1.98 20.30
C THR A 139 7.47 2.75 21.59
N ASP A 140 8.44 3.66 21.54
CA ASP A 140 8.83 4.49 22.69
C ASP A 140 7.71 5.46 23.12
N LEU A 141 6.92 5.95 22.17
CA LEU A 141 5.77 6.82 22.44
C LEU A 141 4.50 6.05 22.84
N GLY A 142 4.56 4.71 22.87
CA GLY A 142 3.42 3.86 23.19
C GLY A 142 2.28 3.96 22.19
N ILE A 143 2.57 4.37 20.95
CA ILE A 143 1.56 4.48 19.90
C ILE A 143 1.31 3.08 19.35
N CYS A 144 0.12 2.55 19.58
CA CYS A 144 -0.29 1.25 19.09
C CYS A 144 -1.67 1.32 18.46
N TYR A 145 -1.93 0.38 17.56
CA TYR A 145 -3.26 0.14 17.01
C TYR A 145 -3.52 -1.34 17.02
N TYR A 146 -4.69 -1.72 17.49
CA TYR A 146 -5.20 -3.08 17.42
C TYR A 146 -6.47 -3.07 16.58
N PRO A 147 -6.66 -4.06 15.69
CA PRO A 147 -7.92 -4.19 14.98
C PRO A 147 -9.08 -4.35 15.97
N PRO A 148 -10.27 -3.85 15.63
CA PRO A 148 -11.42 -3.94 16.50
C PRO A 148 -11.81 -5.41 16.68
N ILE A 149 -12.27 -5.77 17.88
CA ILE A 149 -12.70 -7.14 18.17
C ILE A 149 -13.90 -7.47 17.30
N GLN A 150 -13.78 -8.48 16.44
CA GLN A 150 -14.86 -8.94 15.60
C GLN A 150 -15.84 -9.79 16.42
N LYS A 151 -17.12 -9.43 16.40
CA LYS A 151 -18.17 -10.27 16.99
C LYS A 151 -18.35 -11.50 16.10
N VAL A 152 -18.10 -12.69 16.66
CA VAL A 152 -18.34 -13.97 15.99
C VAL A 152 -19.70 -14.49 16.42
N GLN A 153 -20.55 -14.83 15.46
CA GLN A 153 -21.80 -15.55 15.71
C GLN A 153 -21.64 -16.95 15.14
N TYR A 154 -21.86 -17.96 15.97
CA TYR A 154 -21.94 -19.35 15.52
C TYR A 154 -23.35 -19.58 14.96
N LEU A 155 -23.41 -19.97 13.69
CA LEU A 155 -24.66 -20.32 13.02
C LEU A 155 -25.01 -21.77 13.37
N GLY A 156 -26.21 -22.04 13.86
CA GLY A 156 -26.70 -23.41 14.00
C GLY A 156 -27.01 -24.04 12.64
N ASP A 157 -27.07 -25.37 12.59
CA ASP A 157 -27.53 -26.08 11.38
C ASP A 157 -28.97 -25.63 11.04
N GLY A 158 -29.10 -24.79 10.01
CA GLY A 158 -30.38 -24.27 9.51
C GLY A 158 -30.58 -22.75 9.64
N ASP A 159 -29.70 -22.02 10.32
CA ASP A 159 -29.82 -20.56 10.42
C ASP A 159 -29.29 -19.87 9.14
N VAL A 160 -29.88 -18.72 8.78
CA VAL A 160 -29.49 -17.94 7.59
C VAL A 160 -28.74 -16.68 8.01
N LEU A 161 -27.65 -16.32 7.32
CA LEU A 161 -26.88 -15.12 7.62
C LEU A 161 -27.75 -13.85 7.57
N PRO A 162 -27.65 -12.96 8.58
CA PRO A 162 -28.35 -11.68 8.53
C PRO A 162 -27.81 -10.85 7.36
N GLY A 163 -28.68 -10.53 6.41
CA GLY A 163 -28.36 -9.87 5.13
C GLY A 163 -28.70 -10.71 3.89
N ASN A 164 -28.90 -12.02 4.04
CA ASN A 164 -29.36 -12.89 2.96
C ASN A 164 -30.89 -13.09 2.95
N GLN A 165 -31.64 -12.11 3.48
CA GLN A 165 -33.11 -12.06 3.40
C GLN A 165 -33.56 -11.63 1.99
N GLY A 166 -32.91 -12.15 0.95
CA GLY A 166 -33.50 -12.19 -0.38
C GLY A 166 -34.56 -13.26 -0.31
N THR A 167 -35.83 -12.85 -0.28
CA THR A 167 -36.95 -13.74 -0.55
C THR A 167 -36.56 -14.62 -1.73
N LEU A 168 -36.52 -15.94 -1.54
CA LEU A 168 -36.61 -16.86 -2.66
C LEU A 168 -38.00 -16.65 -3.26
N SER A 169 -38.15 -15.58 -4.04
CA SER A 169 -39.27 -15.40 -4.94
C SER A 169 -39.10 -16.51 -5.96
N GLY A 170 -39.81 -17.61 -5.70
CA GLY A 170 -40.08 -18.63 -6.69
C GLY A 170 -40.60 -17.93 -7.93
N ASP A 171 -39.82 -18.01 -9.00
CA ASP A 171 -40.24 -18.03 -10.39
C ASP A 171 -38.99 -17.88 -11.26
N THR A 172 -38.27 -18.99 -11.38
CA THR A 172 -37.56 -19.26 -12.62
C THR A 172 -37.73 -20.75 -12.86
N PRO A 173 -38.51 -21.20 -13.86
CA PRO A 173 -38.59 -22.61 -14.18
C PRO A 173 -37.21 -23.03 -14.70
N GLN A 174 -36.43 -23.68 -13.85
CA GLN A 174 -35.25 -24.39 -14.27
C GLN A 174 -35.71 -25.63 -15.03
N THR A 175 -35.67 -25.56 -16.36
CA THR A 175 -35.67 -26.75 -17.22
C THR A 175 -34.35 -27.49 -17.04
N PHE A 176 -34.27 -28.35 -16.02
CA PHE A 176 -33.37 -29.49 -16.05
C PHE A 176 -34.16 -30.72 -16.47
N ALA A 177 -33.72 -31.31 -17.59
CA ALA A 177 -34.25 -32.53 -18.16
C ALA A 177 -34.23 -33.65 -17.10
N THR A 178 -35.42 -34.15 -16.77
CA THR A 178 -35.58 -35.34 -15.95
C THR A 178 -35.72 -36.55 -16.87
N GLY A 179 -34.80 -37.49 -16.72
CA GLY A 179 -35.04 -38.92 -16.90
C GLY A 179 -35.16 -39.44 -18.33
N MET A 180 -34.12 -40.12 -18.81
CA MET A 180 -34.27 -41.41 -19.49
C MET A 180 -33.02 -42.26 -19.26
N ILE A 181 -33.13 -43.22 -18.35
CA ILE A 181 -32.41 -44.49 -18.43
C ILE A 181 -33.33 -45.42 -19.25
N PRO A 182 -32.80 -46.16 -20.24
CA PRO A 182 -33.14 -47.57 -20.29
C PRO A 182 -31.92 -48.48 -20.56
N THR A 183 -31.74 -49.40 -19.62
CA THR A 183 -31.39 -50.83 -19.69
C THR A 183 -31.03 -51.46 -21.05
N THR A 184 -29.87 -52.15 -21.06
CA THR A 184 -29.40 -53.32 -21.87
C THR A 184 -29.89 -53.53 -23.30
N LEU A 185 -28.96 -53.62 -24.26
CA LEU A 185 -28.32 -54.87 -24.73
C LEU A 185 -26.94 -54.53 -25.33
#